data_AF-A0AAJ1UKB5-F1
#
_entry.id   AF-A0AAJ1UKB5-F1
#
_cell.length_a   1.000
_cell.length_b   1.000
_cell.length_c   1.000
_cell.angle_alpha   90.00
_cell.angle_beta   90.00
_cell.angle_gamma   90.00
#
_symmetry.space_group_name_H-M   'P 1'
#
loop_
_entity.id
_entity.type
_entity.pdbx_description
1 polymer ?
#
loop_
_entity_poly.entity_id
_entity_poly.type
_entity_poly.pdbx_seq_one_letter_code
_entity_poly.pdbx_strand_id
1 'polypeptide(L)'
;NKDECSAEYLSYLLIQHIWKGDPVDIANLAMMLQQRGDRIVIDSETSFIIPDHPDAGKVEGDGWLPIESAPKDGTPVLIAWQAVTSVRGEKQWFQTVAHYDDSFEIAGYDEETGDAHKRGAWTDGAVASWAYEEIREISPTHWRPLPSAPSQEAAGS
;
A
#
# COMPACT_ATOMS: atom_id res chain seq x y z
N ASN A 1 -27.99 -29.02 -23.30
CA ASN A 1 -29.13 -28.10 -23.03
C ASN A 1 -28.56 -26.72 -22.71
N LYS A 2 -29.16 -25.59 -23.12
CA LYS A 2 -28.54 -24.25 -22.86
C LYS A 2 -28.45 -23.94 -21.37
N ASP A 3 -29.29 -24.60 -20.58
CA ASP A 3 -29.34 -24.51 -19.11
C ASP A 3 -28.27 -25.38 -18.41
N GLU A 4 -27.66 -26.35 -19.11
CA GLU A 4 -26.56 -27.19 -18.58
C GLU A 4 -25.18 -26.54 -18.77
N CYS A 5 -25.11 -25.43 -19.49
CA CYS A 5 -23.87 -24.78 -19.90
C CYS A 5 -24.05 -23.26 -19.97
N SER A 6 -24.61 -22.68 -18.90
CA SER A 6 -24.79 -21.24 -18.76
C SER A 6 -23.45 -20.52 -18.57
N ALA A 7 -23.44 -19.18 -18.67
CA ALA A 7 -22.26 -18.37 -18.44
C ALA A 7 -21.76 -18.49 -16.99
N GLU A 8 -22.70 -18.59 -16.03
CA GLU A 8 -22.44 -18.79 -14.61
C GLU A 8 -21.76 -20.15 -14.37
N TYR A 9 -22.31 -21.22 -14.96
CA TYR A 9 -21.76 -22.56 -14.82
C TYR A 9 -20.37 -22.69 -15.46
N LEU A 10 -20.17 -22.08 -16.64
CA LEU A 10 -18.85 -22.01 -17.28
C LEU A 10 -17.85 -21.20 -16.47
N SER A 11 -18.29 -20.10 -15.85
CA SER A 11 -17.46 -19.26 -14.98
C SER A 11 -17.05 -20.01 -13.71
N TYR A 12 -17.98 -20.78 -13.12
CA TYR A 12 -17.72 -21.67 -12.00
C TYR A 12 -16.64 -22.71 -12.34
N LEU A 13 -16.80 -23.44 -13.45
CA LEU A 13 -15.81 -24.42 -13.88
C LEU A 13 -14.46 -23.76 -14.17
N LEU A 14 -14.44 -22.61 -14.83
CA LEU A 14 -13.22 -21.88 -15.14
C LEU A 14 -12.43 -21.56 -13.86
N ILE A 15 -13.10 -20.99 -12.86
CA ILE A 15 -12.49 -20.65 -11.57
C ILE A 15 -11.95 -21.92 -10.89
N GLN A 16 -12.71 -23.02 -10.87
CA GLN A 16 -12.22 -24.28 -10.30
C GLN A 16 -10.93 -24.78 -10.97
N HIS A 17 -10.84 -24.70 -12.30
CA HIS A 17 -9.68 -25.20 -13.03
C HIS A 17 -8.46 -24.28 -12.94
N ILE A 18 -8.66 -22.97 -12.74
CA ILE A 18 -7.59 -22.04 -12.34
C ILE A 18 -6.90 -22.54 -11.08
N TRP A 19 -7.66 -22.91 -10.05
CA TRP A 19 -7.11 -23.39 -8.79
C TRP A 19 -6.49 -24.78 -8.87
N LYS A 20 -7.00 -25.65 -9.74
CA LYS A 20 -6.36 -26.94 -10.03
C LYS A 20 -5.07 -26.80 -10.83
N GLY A 21 -4.80 -25.62 -11.39
CA GLY A 21 -3.64 -25.35 -12.24
C GLY A 21 -3.68 -26.12 -13.56
N ASP A 22 -4.88 -26.36 -14.11
CA ASP A 22 -5.03 -27.08 -15.38
C ASP A 22 -5.12 -26.09 -16.56
N PRO A 23 -4.00 -25.81 -17.27
CA PRO A 23 -3.98 -24.81 -18.32
C PRO A 23 -4.85 -25.15 -19.53
N VAL A 24 -5.10 -26.45 -19.79
CA VAL A 24 -5.89 -26.90 -20.94
C VAL A 24 -7.36 -26.59 -20.71
N ASP A 25 -7.86 -26.94 -19.53
CA ASP A 25 -9.25 -26.68 -19.19
C ASP A 25 -9.54 -25.18 -19.03
N ILE A 26 -8.60 -24.41 -18.46
CA ILE A 26 -8.69 -22.94 -18.38
C ILE A 26 -8.85 -22.34 -19.77
N ALA A 27 -7.99 -22.73 -20.72
CA ALA A 27 -8.05 -22.21 -22.08
C ALA A 27 -9.36 -22.59 -22.78
N ASN A 28 -9.79 -23.85 -22.64
CA ASN A 28 -11.03 -24.35 -23.23
C ASN A 28 -12.26 -23.61 -22.71
N LEU A 29 -12.37 -23.43 -21.39
CA LEU A 29 -13.51 -22.76 -20.76
C LEU A 29 -13.54 -21.25 -21.06
N ALA A 30 -12.39 -20.58 -21.04
CA ALA A 30 -12.28 -19.17 -21.43
C ALA A 30 -12.66 -18.97 -22.91
N MET A 31 -12.20 -19.86 -23.79
CA MET A 31 -12.56 -19.85 -25.20
C MET A 31 -14.06 -20.09 -25.41
N MET A 32 -14.69 -21.01 -24.67
CA MET A 32 -16.14 -21.26 -24.75
C MET A 32 -16.95 -20.01 -24.40
N LEU A 33 -16.58 -19.28 -23.35
CA LEU A 33 -17.22 -18.00 -22.98
C LEU A 33 -17.05 -16.97 -24.09
N GLN A 34 -15.83 -16.80 -24.59
CA GLN A 34 -15.52 -15.83 -25.65
C GLN A 34 -16.29 -16.10 -26.94
N GLN A 35 -16.33 -17.34 -27.42
CA GLN A 35 -17.01 -17.71 -28.67
C GLN A 35 -18.52 -17.48 -28.62
N ARG A 36 -19.09 -17.44 -27.42
CA ARG A 36 -20.51 -17.15 -27.19
C ARG A 36 -20.80 -15.66 -26.99
N GLY A 37 -19.76 -14.84 -26.86
CA GLY A 37 -19.88 -13.43 -26.49
C GLY A 37 -20.19 -13.20 -25.01
N ASP A 38 -20.09 -14.26 -24.20
CA ASP A 38 -20.34 -14.19 -22.76
C ASP A 38 -19.12 -13.64 -22.02
N ARG A 39 -19.36 -13.13 -20.80
CA ARG A 39 -18.31 -12.67 -19.87
C ARG A 39 -18.25 -13.62 -18.68
N ILE A 40 -17.11 -13.59 -17.99
CA ILE A 40 -16.96 -14.28 -16.71
C ILE A 40 -17.93 -13.63 -15.72
N VAL A 41 -18.76 -14.45 -15.08
CA VAL A 41 -19.70 -14.03 -14.04
C VAL A 41 -19.09 -14.33 -12.68
N ILE A 42 -19.06 -13.32 -11.82
CA ILE A 42 -18.69 -13.44 -10.41
C ILE A 42 -19.96 -13.17 -9.59
N ASP A 43 -20.53 -14.24 -9.06
CA ASP A 43 -21.73 -14.29 -8.22
C ASP A 43 -21.40 -14.90 -6.84
N SER A 44 -22.41 -15.14 -6.02
CA SER A 44 -22.19 -15.73 -4.70
C SER A 44 -21.53 -17.10 -4.77
N GLU A 45 -21.92 -17.97 -5.71
CA GLU A 45 -21.41 -19.35 -5.79
C GLU A 45 -19.96 -19.41 -6.26
N THR A 46 -19.62 -18.62 -7.28
CA THR A 46 -18.25 -18.48 -7.78
C THR A 46 -17.33 -17.79 -6.77
N SER A 47 -17.86 -16.84 -5.99
CA SER A 47 -17.12 -16.19 -4.90
C SER A 47 -16.72 -17.18 -3.79
N PHE A 48 -17.57 -18.16 -3.46
CA PHE A 48 -17.25 -19.18 -2.45
C PHE A 48 -16.12 -20.14 -2.83
N ILE A 49 -15.85 -20.35 -4.12
CA ILE A 49 -14.82 -21.29 -4.62
C ILE A 49 -13.50 -20.62 -5.02
N ILE A 50 -13.42 -19.29 -4.90
CA ILE A 50 -12.15 -18.57 -4.91
C ILE A 50 -11.60 -18.76 -3.49
N PRO A 51 -10.68 -19.71 -3.23
CA PRO A 51 -9.98 -19.74 -1.95
C PRO A 51 -9.46 -18.34 -1.65
N ASP A 52 -9.62 -17.94 -0.38
CA ASP A 52 -8.78 -16.92 0.22
C ASP A 52 -7.35 -17.33 -0.08
N HIS A 53 -6.78 -16.78 -1.14
CA HIS A 53 -5.36 -16.91 -1.38
C HIS A 53 -4.74 -16.28 -0.13
N PRO A 54 -3.89 -17.00 0.62
CA PRO A 54 -3.21 -16.42 1.78
C PRO A 54 -2.35 -15.18 1.40
N ASP A 55 -2.29 -14.85 0.12
CA ASP A 55 -1.56 -13.72 -0.46
C ASP A 55 -2.31 -13.00 -1.63
N ALA A 56 -3.61 -13.23 -1.83
CA ALA A 56 -4.44 -12.51 -2.83
C ALA A 56 -5.85 -12.14 -2.33
N GLY A 57 -6.12 -12.36 -1.03
CA GLY A 57 -7.37 -12.01 -0.35
C GLY A 57 -7.21 -11.08 0.86
N LYS A 58 -5.99 -10.66 1.23
CA LYS A 58 -5.78 -9.54 2.17
C LYS A 58 -5.39 -8.28 1.41
N VAL A 59 -6.37 -7.56 0.88
CA VAL A 59 -6.25 -6.10 0.79
C VAL A 59 -6.84 -5.52 2.07
N GLU A 60 -6.02 -5.47 3.12
CA GLU A 60 -6.22 -4.54 4.23
C GLU A 60 -6.05 -3.11 3.67
N GLY A 61 -7.04 -2.63 2.92
CA GLY A 61 -6.88 -1.42 2.12
C GLY A 61 -5.66 -1.49 1.19
N ASP A 62 -5.21 -0.34 0.69
CA ASP A 62 -3.93 -0.17 -0.01
C ASP A 62 -2.72 -0.17 0.95
N GLY A 63 -2.92 -0.61 2.20
CA GLY A 63 -1.95 -0.59 3.29
C GLY A 63 -1.63 0.80 3.82
N TRP A 64 -2.23 1.88 3.29
CA TRP A 64 -2.04 3.24 3.78
C TRP A 64 -3.01 3.56 4.91
N LEU A 65 -2.48 4.16 5.96
CA LEU A 65 -3.21 4.56 7.15
C LEU A 65 -3.12 6.07 7.35
N PRO A 66 -4.11 6.72 8.00
CA PRO A 66 -4.03 8.13 8.36
C PRO A 66 -2.80 8.41 9.22
N ILE A 67 -2.07 9.48 8.94
CA ILE A 67 -0.81 9.81 9.63
C ILE A 67 -0.97 9.93 11.16
N GLU A 68 -2.16 10.31 11.64
CA GLU A 68 -2.47 10.46 13.06
C GLU A 68 -2.36 9.13 13.82
N SER A 69 -2.48 8.01 13.12
CA SER A 69 -2.35 6.65 13.68
C SER A 69 -0.92 6.10 13.65
N ALA A 70 0.04 6.83 13.09
CA ALA A 70 1.42 6.38 12.95
C ALA A 70 2.14 6.32 14.31
N PRO A 71 3.08 5.37 14.49
CA PRO A 71 3.91 5.33 15.69
C PRO A 71 4.77 6.60 15.78
N LYS A 72 4.77 7.24 16.96
CA LYS A 72 5.54 8.46 17.26
C LYS A 72 6.73 8.20 18.18
N ASP A 73 7.18 6.94 18.24
CA ASP A 73 8.27 6.45 19.08
C ASP A 73 9.64 6.46 18.36
N GLY A 74 9.74 7.18 17.24
CA GLY A 74 10.93 7.20 16.40
C GLY A 74 11.05 6.01 15.43
N THR A 75 10.10 5.07 15.40
CA THR A 75 10.11 3.96 14.43
C THR A 75 10.02 4.49 13.00
N PRO A 76 10.94 4.10 12.09
CA PRO A 76 10.87 4.49 10.69
C PRO A 76 9.66 3.88 9.97
N VAL A 77 8.96 4.69 9.19
CA VAL A 77 7.79 4.31 8.40
C VAL A 77 7.86 4.90 7.00
N LEU A 78 7.10 4.35 6.06
CA LEU A 78 6.90 4.99 4.77
C LEU A 78 5.78 6.03 4.93
N ILE A 79 6.02 7.27 4.50
CA ILE A 79 5.02 8.34 4.55
C ILE A 79 4.67 8.85 3.15
N ALA A 80 3.47 9.41 2.99
CA ALA A 80 3.01 10.04 1.76
C ALA A 80 2.33 11.39 2.01
N TRP A 81 2.52 12.32 1.08
CA TRP A 81 1.88 13.64 1.08
C TRP A 81 1.74 14.22 -0.32
N GLN A 82 0.89 15.24 -0.44
CA GLN A 82 0.83 16.07 -1.64
C GLN A 82 1.54 17.40 -1.41
N ALA A 83 2.40 17.79 -2.35
CA ALA A 83 3.01 19.12 -2.38
C ALA A 83 3.04 19.68 -3.80
N VAL A 84 3.11 21.00 -3.93
CA VAL A 84 3.28 21.67 -5.22
C VAL A 84 4.78 21.81 -5.51
N THR A 85 5.20 21.41 -6.71
CA THR A 85 6.59 21.64 -7.15
C THR A 85 6.71 22.94 -7.93
N SER A 86 7.84 23.62 -7.77
CA SER A 86 8.18 24.81 -8.55
C SER A 86 8.30 24.54 -10.05
N VAL A 87 8.53 23.28 -10.44
CA VAL A 87 8.76 22.87 -11.83
C VAL A 87 7.46 22.74 -12.62
N ARG A 88 6.36 22.28 -11.98
CA ARG A 88 5.09 22.01 -12.70
C ARG A 88 3.89 22.81 -12.19
N GLY A 89 3.99 23.46 -11.02
CA GLY A 89 2.87 24.21 -10.43
C GLY A 89 1.67 23.35 -10.01
N GLU A 90 1.71 22.04 -10.24
CA GLU A 90 0.66 21.08 -9.91
C GLU A 90 0.99 20.35 -8.61
N LYS A 91 -0.06 19.93 -7.88
CA LYS A 91 0.08 19.04 -6.73
C LYS A 91 0.53 17.66 -7.20
N GLN A 92 1.59 17.15 -6.60
CA GLN A 92 2.12 15.82 -6.87
C GLN A 92 2.20 15.02 -5.57
N TRP A 93 2.05 13.70 -5.68
CA TRP A 93 2.29 12.79 -4.57
C TRP A 93 3.79 12.59 -4.36
N PHE A 94 4.21 12.66 -3.11
CA PHE A 94 5.56 12.37 -2.64
C PHE A 94 5.52 11.23 -1.65
N GLN A 95 6.59 10.45 -1.63
CA GLN A 95 6.79 9.37 -0.68
C GLN A 95 8.24 9.39 -0.22
N THR A 96 8.48 9.11 1.06
CA THR A 96 9.82 8.92 1.62
C THR A 96 9.75 8.03 2.86
N VAL A 97 10.89 7.53 3.30
CA VAL A 97 11.03 6.92 4.62
C VAL A 97 11.32 8.04 5.63
N ALA A 98 10.54 8.08 6.71
CA ALA A 98 10.65 9.10 7.74
C ALA A 98 10.41 8.51 9.12
N HIS A 99 10.77 9.27 10.16
CA HIS A 99 10.45 8.98 11.55
C HIS A 99 9.91 10.23 12.23
N TYR A 100 9.22 10.06 13.36
CA TYR A 100 8.79 11.16 14.20
C TYR A 100 9.93 11.50 15.17
N ASP A 101 10.41 12.74 15.14
CA ASP A 101 11.34 13.28 16.14
C ASP A 101 10.51 14.11 17.11
N ASP A 102 10.40 13.69 18.37
CA ASP A 102 9.67 14.41 19.42
C ASP A 102 10.42 15.65 19.93
N SER A 103 11.66 15.83 19.49
CA SER A 103 12.60 16.84 19.92
C SER A 103 13.03 17.81 18.81
N PHE A 104 12.29 17.81 17.70
CA PHE A 104 12.64 18.45 16.43
C PHE A 104 12.97 19.94 16.53
N GLU A 105 12.14 20.74 17.19
CA GLU A 105 12.35 22.19 17.33
C GLU A 105 12.03 22.69 18.74
N ILE A 106 12.76 23.70 19.21
CA ILE A 106 12.43 24.40 20.47
C ILE A 106 11.22 25.31 20.21
N ALA A 107 10.10 24.98 20.83
CA ALA A 107 8.85 25.73 20.76
C ALA A 107 8.76 26.84 21.82
N GLY A 108 9.59 26.79 22.86
CA GLY A 108 9.60 27.78 23.94
C GLY A 108 10.48 27.35 25.11
N TYR A 109 10.44 28.12 26.18
CA TYR A 109 11.13 27.81 27.44
C TYR A 109 10.14 27.93 28.59
N ASP A 110 10.28 27.04 29.56
CA ASP A 110 9.63 27.17 30.86
C ASP A 110 10.27 28.35 31.61
N GLU A 111 9.47 29.35 32.01
CA GLU A 111 9.99 30.55 32.68
C GLU A 111 10.48 30.29 34.11
N GLU A 112 10.02 29.22 34.76
CA GLU A 112 10.40 28.88 36.14
C GLU A 112 11.63 27.96 36.18
N THR A 113 11.67 26.94 35.32
CA THR A 113 12.78 25.96 35.31
C THR A 113 13.88 26.31 34.31
N GLY A 114 13.57 27.10 33.28
CA GLY A 114 14.46 27.40 32.16
C GLY A 114 14.56 26.27 31.13
N ASP A 115 13.77 25.20 31.27
CA ASP A 115 13.82 24.06 30.37
C ASP A 115 13.18 24.38 29.01
N ALA A 116 13.81 23.90 27.93
CA ALA A 116 13.27 24.07 26.59
C ALA A 116 12.07 23.14 26.36
N HIS A 117 10.93 23.71 25.98
CA HIS A 117 9.80 22.96 25.43
C HIS A 117 10.09 22.63 23.98
N LYS A 118 9.96 21.36 23.60
CA LYS A 118 10.19 20.89 22.24
C LYS A 118 8.88 20.54 21.54
N ARG A 119 8.81 20.83 20.24
CA ARG A 119 7.77 20.38 19.32
C ARG A 119 8.34 19.22 18.51
N GLY A 120 7.53 18.18 18.34
CA GLY A 120 7.88 17.08 17.45
C GLY A 120 7.36 17.24 16.02
N ALA A 121 8.08 16.68 15.06
CA ALA A 121 7.75 16.72 13.64
C ALA A 121 8.17 15.42 12.91
N TRP A 122 7.60 15.20 11.73
CA TRP A 122 8.05 14.13 10.83
C TRP A 122 9.24 14.61 10.00
N THR A 123 10.29 13.79 9.95
CA THR A 123 11.47 14.10 9.17
C THR A 123 12.12 12.86 8.56
N ASP A 124 12.78 13.04 7.41
CA ASP A 124 13.67 12.04 6.78
C ASP A 124 15.15 12.29 7.12
N GLY A 125 15.45 13.28 7.98
CA GLY A 125 16.80 13.69 8.34
C GLY A 125 17.54 14.45 7.23
N ALA A 126 16.90 14.74 6.11
CA ALA A 126 17.52 15.52 5.05
C ALA A 126 17.67 16.99 5.49
N VAL A 127 18.85 17.55 5.22
CA VAL A 127 19.13 18.96 5.50
C VAL A 127 18.34 19.83 4.52
N ALA A 128 17.47 20.69 5.04
CA ALA A 128 16.73 21.70 4.29
C ALA A 128 17.59 22.94 3.99
N SER A 129 18.45 23.33 4.94
CA SER A 129 19.40 24.43 4.76
C SER A 129 20.73 24.14 5.45
N TRP A 130 21.81 24.04 4.68
CA TRP A 130 23.16 23.91 5.21
C TRP A 130 23.64 25.17 5.93
N ALA A 131 23.10 26.34 5.60
CA ALA A 131 23.48 27.59 6.21
C ALA A 131 22.91 27.77 7.64
N TYR A 132 21.81 27.08 7.94
CA TYR A 132 21.09 27.18 9.21
C TYR A 132 21.00 25.84 9.95
N GLU A 133 21.67 24.80 9.43
CA GLU A 133 21.62 23.42 9.94
C GLU A 133 20.17 22.90 10.13
N GLU A 134 19.24 23.42 9.33
CA GLU A 134 17.82 23.09 9.44
C GLU A 134 17.57 21.73 8.81
N ILE A 135 16.95 20.86 9.59
CA ILE A 135 16.43 19.58 9.11
C ILE A 135 15.06 19.84 8.48
N ARG A 136 14.75 19.10 7.42
CA ARG A 136 13.46 19.20 6.73
C ARG A 136 12.32 18.68 7.60
N GLU A 137 11.34 19.54 7.87
CA GLU A 137 10.01 19.14 8.34
C GLU A 137 9.16 18.65 7.16
N ILE A 138 8.43 17.55 7.38
CA ILE A 138 7.48 16.99 6.43
C ILE A 138 6.10 17.02 7.08
N SER A 139 5.07 17.36 6.28
CA SER A 139 3.66 17.29 6.70
C SER A 139 2.95 16.13 6.00
N PRO A 140 3.22 14.87 6.41
CA PRO A 140 2.57 13.71 5.82
C PRO A 140 1.08 13.67 6.10
N THR A 141 0.33 13.02 5.21
CA THR A 141 -1.10 12.74 5.39
C THR A 141 -1.38 11.26 5.57
N HIS A 142 -0.49 10.39 5.07
CA HIS A 142 -0.64 8.95 5.16
C HIS A 142 0.70 8.29 5.54
N TRP A 143 0.61 7.12 6.16
CA TRP A 143 1.76 6.27 6.47
C TRP A 143 1.47 4.80 6.20
N ARG A 144 2.54 3.99 6.14
CA ARG A 144 2.45 2.54 6.26
C ARG A 144 3.77 1.96 6.82
N PRO A 145 3.76 0.74 7.37
CA PRO A 145 5.00 0.06 7.75
C PRO A 145 5.96 -0.09 6.56
N LEU A 146 7.26 -0.15 6.85
CA LEU A 146 8.25 -0.51 5.84
C LEU A 146 7.98 -1.93 5.32
N PRO A 147 8.20 -2.19 4.01
CA PRO A 147 8.10 -3.55 3.49
C PRO A 147 9.12 -4.45 4.17
N SER A 148 8.78 -5.74 4.31
CA SER A 148 9.73 -6.75 4.74
C SER A 148 10.95 -6.73 3.83
N ALA A 149 12.14 -6.99 4.42
CA ALA A 149 13.36 -7.13 3.64
C ALA A 149 13.20 -8.22 2.56
N PRO A 150 13.86 -8.09 1.39
CA PRO A 150 13.85 -9.11 0.36
C PRO A 150 14.31 -10.47 0.91
N SER A 151 13.76 -11.57 0.40
CA SER A 151 14.23 -12.92 0.75
C SER A 151 15.67 -13.13 0.28
N GLN A 152 16.49 -13.78 1.12
CA GLN A 152 17.92 -13.98 0.84
C GLN A 152 18.21 -15.13 -0.17
N GLU A 153 17.20 -15.85 -0.65
CA GLU A 153 17.38 -17.07 -1.46
C GLU A 153 17.90 -16.84 -2.89
N ALA A 154 17.88 -15.59 -3.40
CA ALA A 154 18.34 -15.29 -4.76
C ALA A 154 19.83 -14.93 -4.88
N ALA A 155 20.56 -14.85 -3.75
CA ALA A 155 21.97 -14.44 -3.73
C ALA A 155 22.92 -15.64 -3.54
N GLY A 156 22.83 -16.64 -4.41
CA GLY A 156 23.75 -17.78 -4.36
C GLY A 156 23.42 -18.91 -5.32
N SER A 157 23.80 -18.76 -6.59
CA SER A 157 24.10 -19.86 -7.52
C SER A 157 25.06 -19.36 -8.59
#